data_AF-X1MDA1-F1
#
_entry.id   AF-X1MDA1-F1
#
_cell.length_a   1.000
_cell.length_b   1.000
_cell.length_c   1.000
_cell.angle_alpha   90.00
_cell.angle_beta   90.00
_cell.angle_gamma   90.00
#
_symmetry.space_group_name_H-M   'P 1'
#
loop_
_entity.id
_entity.type
_entity.pdbx_description
1 polymer ?
#
loop_
_entity_poly.entity_id
_entity_poly.type
_entity_poly.pdbx_seq_one_letter_code
_entity_poly.pdbx_strand_id
1 'polypeptide(L)'
;MGLIEGLGKLKKRVVGAIRQPSGGPTFNIKGSAAGGGLAQCIPLTPFSIRLTGDIDCITNAHNLAMVALTSRMQHERNYDDARLAKSHLTRIDIDPESVQMKWAMDFCAQALRNIRIGRGGKMDGYEMDSGFQITVSSEIMAILAVARDLKDLRERMAKIVV
;
A
#
# COMPACT_ATOMS: atom_id res chain seq x y z
N MET A 1 0.31 23.39 12.42
CA MET A 1 1.52 24.24 12.29
C MET A 1 1.41 25.49 13.15
N GLY A 2 0.48 26.40 12.88
CA GLY A 2 0.39 27.68 13.61
C GLY A 2 0.34 27.60 15.14
N LEU A 3 -0.36 26.60 15.71
CA LEU A 3 -0.37 26.38 17.17
C LEU A 3 1.03 26.03 17.72
N ILE A 4 1.79 25.19 17.01
CA ILE A 4 3.14 24.76 17.40
C ILE A 4 4.08 25.98 17.37
N GLU A 5 4.01 26.76 16.30
CA GLU A 5 4.76 28.01 16.15
C GLU A 5 4.42 29.03 17.25
N GLY A 6 3.12 29.18 17.56
CA GLY A 6 2.64 30.07 18.63
C GLY A 6 3.13 29.65 20.01
N LEU A 7 3.06 28.37 20.35
CA LEU A 7 3.59 27.83 21.60
C LEU A 7 5.13 27.99 21.68
N GLY A 8 5.82 27.83 20.55
CA GLY A 8 7.25 28.13 20.44
C GLY A 8 7.57 29.60 20.74
N LYS A 9 6.75 30.54 20.23
CA LYS A 9 6.87 31.98 20.52
C LYS A 9 6.66 32.29 22.01
N LEU A 10 5.84 31.50 22.71
CA LEU A 10 5.66 31.55 24.17
C LEU A 10 6.77 30.82 24.96
N LYS A 11 7.87 30.44 24.30
CA LYS A 11 9.01 29.73 24.89
C LYS A 11 8.64 28.36 25.51
N LYS A 12 7.58 27.70 25.00
CA LYS A 12 7.24 26.33 25.37
C LYS A 12 7.97 25.34 24.45
N ARG A 13 8.41 24.22 25.01
CA ARG A 13 8.94 23.09 24.22
C ARG A 13 7.75 22.28 23.70
N VAL A 14 7.55 22.28 22.38
CA VAL A 14 6.40 21.67 21.72
C VAL A 14 6.84 20.91 20.48
N VAL A 15 6.14 19.80 20.19
CA VAL A 15 6.31 19.00 18.98
C VAL A 15 4.94 18.77 18.36
N GLY A 16 4.87 18.73 17.03
CA GLY A 16 3.70 18.30 16.28
C GLY A 16 3.96 17.02 15.51
N ALA A 17 2.94 16.17 15.45
CA ALA A 17 2.89 15.02 14.56
C ALA A 17 1.84 15.27 13.47
N ILE A 18 2.21 15.10 12.21
CA ILE A 18 1.33 15.22 11.05
C ILE A 18 1.50 14.01 10.15
N ARG A 19 0.47 13.72 9.35
CA ARG A 19 0.52 12.60 8.38
C ARG A 19 1.30 13.02 7.14
N GLN A 20 2.08 12.09 6.59
CA GLN A 20 2.62 12.23 5.25
C GLN A 20 1.46 12.26 4.22
N PRO A 21 1.42 13.24 3.30
CA PRO A 21 0.49 13.21 2.18
C PRO A 21 0.90 12.20 1.12
N SER A 22 -0.10 11.62 0.47
CA SER A 22 0.06 10.92 -0.81
C SER A 22 0.49 11.90 -1.90
N GLY A 23 1.43 11.49 -2.75
CA GLY A 23 1.88 12.26 -3.90
C GLY A 23 0.84 12.26 -5.04
N GLY A 24 0.04 11.21 -5.16
CA GLY A 24 -0.97 11.08 -6.22
C GLY A 24 -1.91 12.29 -6.33
N PRO A 25 -2.61 12.68 -5.24
CA PRO A 25 -3.48 13.85 -5.24
C PRO A 25 -2.75 15.19 -5.45
N THR A 26 -1.45 15.26 -5.10
CA THR A 26 -0.62 16.47 -5.29
C THR A 26 -0.45 16.81 -6.76
N PHE A 27 -0.41 15.81 -7.64
CA PHE A 27 -0.35 16.00 -9.10
C PHE A 27 -1.74 16.11 -9.76
N ASN A 28 -2.82 16.11 -8.99
CA ASN A 28 -4.19 16.21 -9.52
C ASN A 28 -4.82 17.56 -9.15
N ILE A 29 -5.45 17.68 -7.97
CA ILE A 29 -6.18 18.89 -7.54
C ILE A 29 -5.72 19.40 -6.16
N LYS A 30 -5.04 18.57 -5.35
CA LYS A 30 -4.71 18.93 -3.96
C LYS A 30 -3.37 19.67 -3.87
N GLY A 31 -3.34 20.75 -3.10
CA GLY A 31 -2.10 21.40 -2.65
C GLY A 31 -1.36 20.58 -1.59
N SER A 32 -0.28 21.15 -1.04
CA SER A 32 0.51 20.51 0.02
C SER A 32 -0.33 20.33 1.30
N ALA A 33 -0.43 19.10 1.83
CA ALA A 33 -1.10 18.84 3.12
C ALA A 33 -0.27 19.26 4.35
N ALA A 34 0.64 20.22 4.18
CA ALA A 34 1.65 20.62 5.14
C ALA A 34 1.26 21.84 6.00
N GLY A 35 0.06 22.41 5.78
CA GLY A 35 -0.34 23.71 6.31
C GLY A 35 -0.55 24.72 5.17
N GLY A 36 -0.48 26.02 5.48
CA GLY A 36 -0.67 27.09 4.50
C GLY A 36 -0.29 28.47 5.02
N GLY A 37 -0.03 29.40 4.09
CA GLY A 37 0.39 30.76 4.43
C GLY A 37 1.77 30.77 5.12
N LEU A 38 1.90 31.45 6.25
CA LEU A 38 3.15 31.47 7.02
C LEU A 38 3.31 30.28 7.98
N ALA A 39 2.28 29.44 8.10
CA ALA A 39 2.23 28.32 9.05
C ALA A 39 2.22 26.98 8.31
N GLN A 40 3.40 26.50 7.96
CA GLN A 40 3.56 25.32 7.10
C GLN A 40 4.81 24.49 7.46
N CYS A 41 4.70 23.18 7.24
CA CYS A 41 5.82 22.26 7.39
C CYS A 41 6.70 22.30 6.14
N ILE A 42 7.99 22.52 6.35
CA ILE A 42 9.01 22.61 5.30
C ILE A 42 10.07 21.51 5.48
N PRO A 43 10.72 21.05 4.40
CA PRO A 43 10.55 21.48 3.01
C PRO A 43 9.30 20.87 2.33
N LEU A 44 8.48 21.73 1.69
CA LEU A 44 7.18 21.37 1.12
C LEU A 44 7.26 20.34 -0.01
N THR A 45 8.22 20.50 -0.92
CA THR A 45 8.35 19.64 -2.11
C THR A 45 8.71 18.21 -1.72
N PRO A 46 9.77 17.95 -0.91
CA PRO A 46 10.02 16.62 -0.39
C PRO A 46 8.82 16.09 0.40
N PHE A 47 8.20 16.88 1.27
CA PHE A 47 7.05 16.46 2.06
C PHE A 47 5.84 16.03 1.22
N SER A 48 5.60 16.69 0.08
CA SER A 48 4.40 16.46 -0.74
C SER A 48 4.57 15.38 -1.81
N ILE A 49 5.80 14.92 -2.08
CA ILE A 49 6.06 13.96 -3.18
C ILE A 49 6.47 12.60 -2.62
N ARG A 50 7.61 12.52 -1.93
CA ARG A 50 8.23 11.23 -1.54
C ARG A 50 8.60 11.17 -0.06
N LEU A 51 8.91 12.32 0.53
CA LEU A 51 9.51 12.49 1.86
C LEU A 51 10.69 11.51 2.02
N THR A 52 10.54 10.51 2.88
CA THR A 52 11.53 9.47 3.21
C THR A 52 11.31 8.16 2.45
N GLY A 53 10.25 8.06 1.64
CA GLY A 53 9.90 6.86 0.88
C GLY A 53 8.94 5.90 1.59
N ASP A 54 8.33 6.29 2.71
CA ASP A 54 7.48 5.39 3.52
C ASP A 54 6.31 4.82 2.70
N ILE A 55 5.65 5.66 1.89
CA ILE A 55 4.57 5.23 0.99
C ILE A 55 5.10 4.27 -0.09
N ASP A 56 6.33 4.46 -0.59
CA ASP A 56 6.94 3.54 -1.56
C ASP A 56 7.16 2.16 -0.94
N CYS A 57 7.66 2.12 0.31
CA CYS A 57 7.83 0.89 1.06
C CYS A 57 6.50 0.16 1.28
N ILE A 58 5.43 0.89 1.60
CA ILE A 58 4.08 0.30 1.72
C ILE A 58 3.59 -0.22 0.37
N THR A 59 3.80 0.53 -0.72
CA THR A 59 3.44 0.10 -2.08
C THR A 59 4.11 -1.23 -2.43
N ASN A 60 5.42 -1.32 -2.17
CA ASN A 60 6.21 -2.53 -2.44
C ASN A 60 5.75 -3.71 -1.58
N ALA A 61 5.53 -3.51 -0.28
CA ALA A 61 5.04 -4.57 0.61
C ALA A 61 3.65 -5.09 0.18
N HIS A 62 2.75 -4.17 -0.19
CA HIS A 62 1.40 -4.50 -0.65
C HIS A 62 1.43 -5.29 -1.96
N ASN A 63 2.20 -4.82 -2.94
CA ASN A 63 2.31 -5.48 -4.23
C ASN A 63 3.05 -6.82 -4.12
N LEU A 64 4.00 -6.96 -3.20
CA LEU A 64 4.64 -8.26 -2.94
C LEU A 64 3.63 -9.31 -2.43
N ALA A 65 2.66 -8.91 -1.62
CA ALA A 65 1.56 -9.79 -1.22
C ALA A 65 0.67 -10.18 -2.42
N MET A 66 0.35 -9.24 -3.31
CA MET A 66 -0.37 -9.52 -4.56
C MET A 66 0.41 -10.45 -5.51
N VAL A 67 1.73 -10.28 -5.60
CA VAL A 67 2.60 -11.19 -6.36
C VAL A 67 2.55 -12.59 -5.76
N ALA A 68 2.65 -12.71 -4.43
CA ALA A 68 2.58 -14.00 -3.76
C ALA A 68 1.24 -14.70 -4.00
N LEU A 69 0.12 -13.96 -3.89
CA LEU A 69 -1.23 -14.44 -4.16
C LEU A 69 -1.38 -14.95 -5.60
N THR A 70 -1.10 -14.09 -6.59
CA THR A 70 -1.31 -14.42 -8.01
C THR A 70 -0.36 -15.52 -8.49
N SER A 71 0.89 -15.54 -8.01
CA SER A 71 1.85 -16.61 -8.28
C SER A 71 1.38 -17.93 -7.69
N ARG A 72 0.80 -17.90 -6.48
CA ARG A 72 0.24 -19.09 -5.85
C ARG A 72 -0.91 -19.68 -6.67
N MET A 73 -1.85 -18.83 -7.08
CA MET A 73 -2.98 -19.24 -7.93
C MET A 73 -2.51 -19.80 -9.28
N GLN A 74 -1.53 -19.16 -9.93
CA GLN A 74 -0.96 -19.67 -11.18
C GLN A 74 -0.31 -21.04 -11.01
N HIS A 75 0.47 -21.25 -9.95
CA HIS A 75 1.10 -22.54 -9.68
C HIS A 75 0.07 -23.65 -9.42
N GLU A 76 -0.99 -23.37 -8.66
CA GLU A 76 -2.06 -24.33 -8.41
C GLU A 76 -2.88 -24.67 -9.66
N ARG A 77 -3.05 -23.71 -10.58
CA ARG A 77 -3.64 -23.97 -11.90
C ARG A 77 -2.72 -24.83 -12.78
N ASN A 78 -1.41 -24.61 -12.69
CA ASN A 78 -0.44 -25.20 -13.59
C ASN A 78 0.01 -26.61 -13.19
N TYR A 79 -0.13 -26.96 -11.92
CA TYR A 79 0.42 -28.16 -11.29
C TYR A 79 -0.64 -28.92 -10.49
N ASP A 80 -0.48 -30.25 -10.45
CA ASP A 80 -1.27 -31.14 -9.62
C ASP A 80 -0.75 -31.19 -8.18
N ASP A 81 -1.54 -31.80 -7.29
CA ASP A 81 -1.21 -31.88 -5.87
C ASP A 81 0.04 -32.73 -5.61
N ALA A 82 0.28 -33.74 -6.45
CA ALA A 82 1.50 -34.55 -6.37
C ALA A 82 2.76 -33.71 -6.63
N ARG A 83 2.71 -32.76 -7.58
CA ARG A 83 3.82 -31.83 -7.82
C ARG A 83 3.94 -30.76 -6.73
N LEU A 84 2.83 -30.23 -6.21
CA LEU A 84 2.85 -29.28 -5.10
C LEU A 84 3.46 -29.89 -3.83
N ALA A 85 3.13 -31.16 -3.53
CA ALA A 85 3.65 -31.90 -2.40
C ALA A 85 5.19 -32.08 -2.45
N LYS A 86 5.78 -32.22 -3.65
CA LYS A 86 7.25 -32.27 -3.83
C LYS A 86 7.94 -30.96 -3.41
N SER A 87 7.22 -29.85 -3.39
CA SER A 87 7.69 -28.54 -2.91
C SER A 87 7.21 -28.22 -1.48
N HIS A 88 6.67 -29.21 -0.76
CA HIS A 88 6.08 -29.05 0.57
C HIS A 88 4.93 -28.02 0.62
N LEU A 89 4.13 -27.95 -0.44
CA LEU A 89 2.99 -27.04 -0.57
C LEU A 89 1.66 -27.82 -0.56
N THR A 90 0.70 -27.33 0.22
CA THR A 90 -0.70 -27.79 0.21
C THR A 90 -1.55 -26.80 -0.57
N ARG A 91 -2.43 -27.28 -1.46
CA ARG A 91 -3.34 -26.42 -2.24
C ARG A 91 -4.20 -25.55 -1.33
N ILE A 92 -4.29 -24.26 -1.64
CA ILE A 92 -5.12 -23.28 -0.92
C ILE A 92 -6.48 -23.17 -1.61
N ASP A 93 -6.52 -23.30 -2.95
CA ASP A 93 -7.74 -23.31 -3.75
C ASP A 93 -8.54 -21.99 -3.64
N ILE A 94 -7.85 -20.88 -3.91
CA ILE A 94 -8.41 -19.53 -3.81
C ILE A 94 -9.37 -19.29 -4.98
N ASP A 95 -10.61 -18.91 -4.66
CA ASP A 95 -11.60 -18.50 -5.65
C ASP A 95 -11.22 -17.11 -6.23
N PRO A 96 -10.92 -17.00 -7.54
CA PRO A 96 -10.55 -15.73 -8.17
C PRO A 96 -11.64 -14.65 -8.11
N GLU A 97 -12.91 -15.01 -7.97
CA GLU A 97 -14.01 -14.03 -7.84
C GLU A 97 -14.11 -13.43 -6.44
N SER A 98 -13.50 -14.10 -5.46
CA SER A 98 -13.55 -13.69 -4.04
C SER A 98 -12.41 -12.75 -3.63
N VAL A 99 -11.33 -12.65 -4.42
CA VAL A 99 -10.14 -11.84 -4.10
C VAL A 99 -10.50 -10.36 -4.02
N GLN A 100 -10.40 -9.80 -2.81
CA GLN A 100 -10.71 -8.38 -2.56
C GLN A 100 -9.47 -7.49 -2.68
N MET A 101 -8.29 -8.06 -2.45
CA MET A 101 -7.03 -7.32 -2.51
C MET A 101 -6.74 -6.87 -3.95
N LYS A 102 -6.47 -5.57 -4.12
CA LYS A 102 -6.09 -4.93 -5.38
C LYS A 102 -4.62 -4.55 -5.35
N TRP A 103 -4.00 -4.33 -6.49
CA TRP A 103 -2.65 -3.76 -6.55
C TRP A 103 -2.62 -2.34 -5.98
N ALA A 104 -1.48 -1.87 -5.49
CA ALA A 104 -1.32 -0.52 -4.96
C ALA A 104 -0.43 0.34 -5.85
N MET A 105 -0.80 1.61 -6.00
CA MET A 105 0.07 2.66 -6.55
C MET A 105 -0.30 4.01 -5.96
N ASP A 106 0.67 4.90 -5.75
CA ASP A 106 0.39 6.23 -5.17
C ASP A 106 0.07 7.29 -6.24
N PHE A 107 -0.86 6.96 -7.15
CA PHE A 107 -1.27 7.84 -8.24
C PHE A 107 -2.79 7.90 -8.38
N CYS A 108 -3.30 9.04 -8.85
CA CYS A 108 -4.71 9.17 -9.25
C CYS A 108 -4.92 8.56 -10.65
N ALA A 109 -5.01 7.23 -10.73
CA ALA A 109 -5.21 6.49 -11.98
C ALA A 109 -6.60 5.82 -12.02
N GLN A 110 -7.67 6.58 -12.26
CA GLN A 110 -9.03 6.05 -12.28
C GLN A 110 -9.24 4.94 -13.32
N ALA A 111 -8.51 5.01 -14.44
CA ALA A 111 -8.55 4.01 -15.52
C ALA A 111 -8.09 2.61 -15.09
N LEU A 112 -7.38 2.48 -13.96
CA LEU A 112 -6.85 1.21 -13.46
C LEU A 112 -7.70 0.59 -12.33
N ARG A 113 -8.86 1.16 -12.01
CA ARG A 113 -9.72 0.68 -10.91
C ARG A 113 -10.27 -0.73 -11.14
N ASN A 114 -10.54 -1.07 -12.40
CA ASN A 114 -11.07 -2.35 -12.85
C ASN A 114 -10.29 -2.77 -14.10
N ILE A 115 -9.54 -3.85 -14.00
CA ILE A 115 -8.71 -4.40 -15.08
C ILE A 115 -8.85 -5.92 -15.12
N ARG A 116 -8.47 -6.52 -16.23
CA ARG A 116 -8.26 -7.96 -16.37
C ARG A 116 -6.75 -8.23 -16.38
N ILE A 117 -6.26 -9.07 -15.46
CA ILE A 117 -4.83 -9.43 -15.38
C ILE A 117 -4.59 -10.85 -15.90
N GLY A 118 -3.32 -11.24 -16.05
CA GLY A 118 -2.93 -12.63 -16.34
C GLY A 118 -3.40 -13.17 -17.69
N ARG A 119 -3.65 -12.28 -18.66
CA ARG A 119 -4.05 -12.66 -20.03
C ARG A 119 -2.85 -13.26 -20.75
N GLY A 120 -3.10 -14.30 -21.53
CA GLY A 120 -2.08 -14.96 -22.34
C GLY A 120 -2.10 -16.48 -22.15
N GLY A 121 -0.92 -17.08 -22.24
CA GLY A 121 -0.73 -18.52 -22.06
C GLY A 121 -0.50 -18.93 -20.61
N LYS A 122 -0.17 -20.22 -20.46
CA LYS A 122 0.05 -20.88 -19.16
C LYS A 122 1.06 -20.16 -18.24
N MET A 123 2.02 -19.46 -18.82
CA MET A 123 3.13 -18.80 -18.12
C MET A 123 2.90 -17.30 -17.86
N ASP A 124 1.81 -16.71 -18.34
CA ASP A 124 1.56 -15.26 -18.26
C ASP A 124 0.77 -14.80 -17.02
N GLY A 125 0.60 -15.70 -16.04
CA GLY A 125 -0.15 -15.44 -14.80
C GLY A 125 -1.51 -16.14 -14.77
N TYR A 126 -2.28 -15.86 -13.71
CA TYR A 126 -3.66 -16.34 -13.55
C TYR A 126 -4.65 -15.29 -14.07
N GLU A 127 -5.52 -15.67 -14.99
CA GLU A 127 -6.49 -14.72 -15.56
C GLU A 127 -7.63 -14.46 -14.57
N MET A 128 -7.80 -13.21 -14.15
CA MET A 128 -8.86 -12.80 -13.22
C MET A 128 -9.15 -11.30 -13.35
N ASP A 129 -10.30 -10.88 -12.84
CA ASP A 129 -10.60 -9.47 -12.65
C ASP A 129 -9.81 -8.92 -11.45
N SER A 130 -9.34 -7.68 -11.56
CA SER A 130 -8.50 -7.03 -10.56
C SER A 130 -8.59 -5.51 -10.69
N GLY A 131 -7.68 -4.79 -10.04
CA GLY A 131 -7.60 -3.34 -10.09
C GLY A 131 -6.41 -2.79 -9.32
N PHE A 132 -6.28 -1.48 -9.37
CA PHE A 132 -5.38 -0.72 -8.53
C PHE A 132 -6.16 0.16 -7.55
N GLN A 133 -5.61 0.29 -6.34
CA GLN A 133 -6.01 1.24 -5.32
C GLN A 133 -4.87 2.21 -5.00
N ILE A 134 -5.21 3.34 -4.39
CA ILE A 134 -4.19 4.29 -3.96
C ILE A 134 -3.41 3.71 -2.78
N THR A 135 -2.08 3.84 -2.73
CA THR A 135 -1.29 3.18 -1.68
C THR A 135 -1.75 3.53 -0.25
N VAL A 136 -2.16 4.78 -0.01
CA VAL A 136 -2.65 5.20 1.30
C VAL A 136 -3.97 4.53 1.74
N SER A 137 -4.69 3.83 0.85
CA SER A 137 -5.84 2.99 1.22
C SER A 137 -5.48 1.54 1.56
N SER A 138 -4.21 1.16 1.42
CA SER A 138 -3.71 -0.16 1.81
C SER A 138 -3.97 -0.44 3.30
N GLU A 139 -4.43 -1.65 3.64
CA GLU A 139 -4.52 -2.08 5.04
C GLU A 139 -3.15 -2.08 5.74
N ILE A 140 -2.06 -2.29 5.00
CA ILE A 140 -0.68 -2.20 5.53
C ILE A 140 -0.39 -0.77 6.04
N MET A 141 -0.93 0.27 5.39
CA MET A 141 -0.81 1.66 5.88
C MET A 141 -1.55 1.84 7.21
N ALA A 142 -2.75 1.28 7.33
CA ALA A 142 -3.53 1.33 8.57
C ALA A 142 -2.82 0.59 9.70
N ILE A 143 -2.27 -0.60 9.41
CA ILE A 143 -1.48 -1.39 10.34
C ILE A 143 -0.23 -0.62 10.80
N LEU A 144 0.52 -0.02 9.87
CA LEU A 144 1.72 0.77 10.21
C LEU A 144 1.38 1.95 11.14
N ALA A 145 0.24 2.61 10.94
CA ALA A 145 -0.17 3.76 11.76
C ALA A 145 -0.51 3.41 13.22
N VAL A 146 -0.75 2.13 13.52
CA VAL A 146 -1.17 1.67 14.86
C VAL A 146 -0.24 0.60 15.46
N ALA A 147 0.76 0.14 14.72
CA ALA A 147 1.73 -0.84 15.20
C ALA A 147 2.63 -0.23 16.28
N ARG A 148 2.92 -1.01 17.32
CA ARG A 148 3.77 -0.57 18.45
C ARG A 148 5.25 -0.88 18.25
N ASP A 149 5.53 -1.93 17.49
CA ASP A 149 6.87 -2.41 17.18
C ASP A 149 6.83 -3.33 15.92
N LEU A 150 8.00 -3.80 15.48
CA LEU A 150 8.12 -4.66 14.29
C LEU A 150 7.46 -6.03 14.46
N LYS A 151 7.36 -6.55 15.68
CA LYS A 151 6.70 -7.84 15.95
C LYS A 151 5.19 -7.69 15.82
N ASP A 152 4.61 -6.66 16.45
CA ASP A 152 3.19 -6.30 16.34
C ASP A 152 2.80 -6.01 14.88
N LEU A 153 3.66 -5.29 14.15
CA LEU A 153 3.49 -5.06 12.71
C LEU A 153 3.35 -6.39 11.93
N ARG A 154 4.29 -7.32 12.14
CA ARG A 154 4.30 -8.61 11.45
C ARG A 154 3.09 -9.47 11.82
N GLU A 155 2.71 -9.50 13.10
CA GLU A 155 1.55 -10.25 13.58
C GLU A 155 0.22 -9.73 13.02
N ARG A 156 0.10 -8.41 12.83
CA ARG A 156 -1.08 -7.80 12.19
C ARG A 156 -1.11 -8.09 10.70
N MET A 157 0.02 -7.95 10.01
CA MET A 157 0.11 -8.26 8.59
C MET A 157 -0.23 -9.73 8.30
N ALA A 158 0.14 -10.65 9.19
CA ALA A 158 -0.19 -12.07 9.04
C ALA A 158 -1.69 -12.40 9.19
N LYS A 159 -2.51 -11.44 9.64
CA LYS A 159 -3.96 -11.59 9.83
C LYS A 159 -4.78 -10.92 8.72
N ILE A 160 -4.13 -10.31 7.74
CA ILE A 160 -4.80 -9.73 6.58
C ILE A 160 -5.52 -10.85 5.82
N VAL A 161 -6.80 -10.64 5.54
CA VAL A 161 -7.60 -11.51 4.67
C VAL A 161 -7.51 -10.95 3.25
N VAL A 162 -7.06 -11.77 2.31
CA VAL A 162 -6.78 -11.39 0.92
C VAL A 162 -7.82 -11.92 -0.05
#